data_AF-A0A1B6MHS6-F1
#
_entry.id   AF-A0A1B6MHS6-F1
#
_cell.length_a   1.000
_cell.length_b   1.000
_cell.length_c   1.000
_cell.angle_alpha   90.00
_cell.angle_beta   90.00
_cell.angle_gamma   90.00
#
_symmetry.space_group_name_H-M   'P 1'
#
loop_
_entity.id
_entity.type
_entity.pdbx_description
1 polymer ?
#
loop_
_entity_poly.entity_id
_entity_poly.type
_entity_poly.pdbx_seq_one_letter_code
_entity_poly.pdbx_strand_id
1 'polypeptide(L)'
;NHVVFNLYFGTWPDYAEDDLGFDTGEAILAKASMSVTSLRPGFDISIPLFHKNHPERGGDPGYVTSLNFPVSKKYFLAFKGKRYVHGIGSETRNSLYHLHNEKDVVLVTTCRHGKSWKELKDERCDEDNMEYDRFDYELLLQNSTFCLVPRGR
;
A
#
# COMPACT_ATOMS: atom_id res chain seq x y z
N ASN A 1 -3.24 -16.64 -20.81
CA ASN A 1 -2.50 -15.75 -19.90
C ASN A 1 -2.79 -16.14 -18.47
N HIS A 2 -1.93 -16.99 -17.89
CA HIS A 2 -2.06 -17.42 -16.49
C HIS A 2 -1.18 -16.54 -15.61
N VAL A 3 -1.68 -16.23 -14.40
CA VAL A 3 -0.91 -15.58 -13.34
C VAL A 3 -0.82 -16.56 -12.18
N VAL A 4 0.39 -16.90 -11.77
CA VAL A 4 0.67 -17.78 -10.64
C VAL A 4 1.08 -16.91 -9.45
N PHE A 5 0.35 -17.01 -8.34
CA PHE A 5 0.69 -16.34 -7.10
C PHE A 5 1.48 -17.27 -6.18
N ASN A 6 2.76 -16.98 -6.00
CA ASN A 6 3.59 -17.67 -5.02
C ASN A 6 3.84 -16.74 -3.81
N LEU A 7 2.96 -16.84 -2.81
CA LEU A 7 3.00 -15.98 -1.62
C LEU A 7 3.89 -16.54 -0.49
N TYR A 8 4.30 -17.81 -0.56
CA TYR A 8 5.07 -18.49 0.48
C TYR A 8 6.18 -19.31 -0.18
N PHE A 9 7.38 -18.77 -0.19
CA PHE A 9 8.49 -19.31 -0.98
C PHE A 9 9.73 -19.59 -0.11
N GLY A 10 9.52 -20.14 1.09
CA GLY A 10 10.59 -20.44 2.05
C GLY A 10 10.84 -19.31 3.04
N THR A 11 12.02 -19.29 3.64
CA THR A 11 12.39 -18.32 4.68
C THR A 11 13.73 -17.65 4.36
N TRP A 12 13.90 -16.40 4.79
CA TRP A 12 15.18 -15.71 4.70
C TRP A 12 16.33 -16.56 5.27
N PRO A 13 17.54 -16.55 4.67
CA PRO A 13 17.94 -15.75 3.49
C PRO A 13 17.67 -16.42 2.14
N ASP A 14 17.38 -17.72 2.14
CA ASP A 14 17.37 -18.56 0.95
C ASP A 14 15.96 -19.01 0.65
N TYR A 15 15.30 -18.22 -0.17
CA TYR A 15 13.95 -18.51 -0.58
C TYR A 15 13.91 -19.42 -1.82
N ALA A 16 13.08 -20.46 -1.80
CA ALA A 16 12.91 -21.47 -2.85
C ALA A 16 12.02 -20.95 -3.99
N GLU A 17 12.47 -19.90 -4.66
CA GLU A 17 11.72 -19.10 -5.62
C GLU A 17 11.22 -19.86 -6.87
N ASP A 18 12.00 -20.85 -7.30
CA ASP A 18 11.79 -21.57 -8.57
C ASP A 18 11.36 -23.03 -8.35
N ASP A 19 11.24 -23.46 -7.09
CA ASP A 19 10.73 -24.80 -6.73
C ASP A 19 9.21 -24.79 -6.59
N LEU A 20 8.52 -24.56 -7.72
CA LEU A 20 7.06 -24.52 -7.78
C LEU A 20 6.43 -25.93 -7.79
N GLY A 21 7.23 -26.97 -8.06
CA GLY A 21 6.74 -28.33 -8.24
C GLY A 21 5.94 -28.56 -9.54
N PHE A 22 5.90 -27.58 -10.44
CA PHE A 22 5.29 -27.68 -11.77
C PHE A 22 5.93 -26.71 -12.77
N ASP A 23 5.77 -27.00 -14.06
CA ASP A 23 6.22 -26.13 -15.14
C ASP A 23 5.21 -24.98 -15.36
N THR A 24 5.68 -23.73 -15.21
CA THR A 24 4.86 -22.54 -15.39
C THR A 24 4.64 -22.18 -16.86
N GLY A 25 5.46 -22.68 -17.78
CA GLY A 25 5.51 -22.22 -19.16
C GLY A 25 5.62 -20.69 -19.23
N GLU A 26 4.71 -20.06 -20.00
CA GLU A 26 4.64 -18.61 -20.20
C GLU A 26 3.79 -17.86 -19.15
N ALA A 27 3.47 -18.48 -18.01
CA ALA A 27 2.70 -17.82 -16.97
C ALA A 27 3.48 -16.68 -16.31
N ILE A 28 2.77 -15.63 -15.92
CA ILE A 28 3.32 -14.54 -15.11
C ILE A 28 3.42 -15.05 -13.67
N LEU A 29 4.61 -15.02 -13.08
CA LEU A 29 4.84 -15.44 -11.71
C LEU A 29 4.91 -14.22 -10.77
N ALA A 30 3.92 -14.06 -9.91
CA ALA A 30 3.88 -13.03 -8.88
C ALA A 30 4.37 -13.62 -7.54
N LYS A 31 5.53 -13.15 -7.05
CA LYS A 31 6.20 -13.64 -5.84
C LYS A 31 6.07 -12.64 -4.68
N ALA A 32 5.88 -13.12 -3.44
CA ALA A 32 5.90 -12.26 -2.25
C ALA A 32 7.19 -12.46 -1.45
N SER A 33 8.03 -11.41 -1.38
CA SER A 33 9.46 -11.47 -0.99
C SER A 33 10.29 -12.19 -2.08
N MET A 34 11.55 -11.79 -2.29
CA MET A 34 12.47 -12.38 -3.26
C MET A 34 13.90 -12.20 -2.73
N SER A 35 14.77 -13.20 -2.90
CA SER A 35 16.22 -13.07 -2.70
C SER A 35 16.88 -12.33 -3.85
N VAL A 36 16.25 -12.30 -5.03
CA VAL A 36 16.74 -11.63 -6.23
C VAL A 36 15.87 -10.44 -6.63
N THR A 37 16.50 -9.38 -7.15
CA THR A 37 15.76 -8.25 -7.73
C THR A 37 15.47 -8.57 -9.19
N SER A 38 14.19 -8.66 -9.55
CA SER A 38 13.74 -8.84 -10.93
C SER A 38 12.81 -7.70 -11.32
N LEU A 39 13.16 -6.96 -12.37
CA LEU A 39 12.35 -5.88 -12.92
C LEU A 39 12.10 -6.19 -14.40
N ARG A 40 10.84 -6.18 -14.82
CA ARG A 40 10.42 -6.26 -16.23
C ARG A 40 9.86 -4.90 -16.65
N PRO A 41 10.67 -4.04 -17.30
CA PRO A 41 10.20 -2.72 -17.74
C PRO A 41 8.98 -2.84 -18.67
N GLY A 42 7.98 -1.99 -18.45
CA GLY A 42 6.74 -1.99 -19.24
C GLY A 42 5.76 -3.11 -18.87
N PHE A 43 6.02 -3.86 -17.81
CA PHE A 43 5.16 -4.94 -17.32
C PHE A 43 4.77 -4.73 -15.85
N ASP A 44 4.18 -3.57 -15.57
CA ASP A 44 3.73 -3.20 -14.22
C ASP A 44 2.30 -3.67 -13.97
N ILE A 45 2.15 -4.70 -13.13
CA ILE A 45 0.82 -5.18 -12.68
C ILE A 45 0.63 -4.73 -11.24
N SER A 46 -0.25 -3.75 -11.04
CA SER A 46 -0.67 -3.33 -9.69
C SER A 46 -1.78 -4.25 -9.19
N ILE A 47 -1.53 -4.94 -8.08
CA ILE A 47 -2.52 -5.81 -7.44
C ILE A 47 -2.98 -5.11 -6.16
N PRO A 48 -4.24 -4.65 -6.07
CA PRO A 48 -4.70 -3.95 -4.89
C PRO A 48 -4.75 -4.92 -3.70
N LEU A 49 -4.36 -4.42 -2.53
CA LEU A 49 -4.68 -5.09 -1.28
C LEU A 49 -6.17 -4.87 -1.00
N PHE A 50 -6.94 -5.95 -1.00
CA PHE A 50 -8.37 -5.90 -0.74
C PHE A 50 -8.64 -5.61 0.74
N HIS A 51 -9.59 -4.70 0.99
CA HIS A 51 -10.08 -4.47 2.34
C HIS A 51 -10.81 -5.71 2.87
N LYS A 52 -10.85 -5.92 4.19
CA LYS A 52 -11.53 -7.07 4.81
C LYS A 52 -13.02 -7.18 4.45
N ASN A 53 -13.64 -6.06 4.09
CA ASN A 53 -15.05 -5.99 3.71
C ASN A 53 -15.25 -6.15 2.19
N HIS A 54 -14.20 -6.44 1.43
CA HIS A 54 -14.32 -6.67 -0.01
C HIS A 54 -15.10 -7.99 -0.25
N PRO A 55 -16.11 -8.00 -1.13
CA PRO A 55 -16.89 -9.21 -1.40
C PRO A 55 -16.01 -10.36 -1.90
N GLU A 56 -16.24 -11.58 -1.39
CA GLU A 56 -15.53 -12.78 -1.87
C GLU A 56 -15.94 -13.19 -3.29
N ARG A 57 -17.17 -12.83 -3.70
CA ARG A 57 -17.73 -13.10 -5.02
C ARG A 57 -18.65 -11.96 -5.45
N GLY A 58 -18.61 -11.63 -6.74
CA GLY A 58 -19.40 -10.53 -7.29
C GLY A 58 -18.89 -9.16 -6.83
N GLY A 59 -19.73 -8.15 -6.99
CA GLY A 59 -19.41 -6.75 -6.68
C GLY A 59 -19.68 -5.85 -7.87
N ASP A 60 -19.71 -4.56 -7.61
CA ASP A 60 -19.87 -3.56 -8.66
C ASP A 60 -18.62 -3.55 -9.56
N PRO A 61 -18.78 -3.35 -10.88
CA PRO A 61 -17.66 -3.14 -11.77
C PRO A 61 -16.79 -1.99 -11.26
N GLY A 62 -15.46 -2.14 -11.36
CA GLY A 62 -14.56 -1.05 -11.05
C GLY A 62 -14.85 0.19 -11.91
N TYR A 63 -14.63 1.38 -11.34
CA TYR A 63 -14.91 2.65 -12.01
C TYR A 63 -14.00 2.97 -13.22
N VAL A 64 -12.93 2.19 -13.42
CA VAL A 64 -11.99 2.42 -14.51
C VAL A 64 -12.52 1.77 -15.79
N THR A 65 -13.15 2.58 -16.62
CA THR A 65 -13.70 2.14 -17.92
C THR A 65 -12.72 2.33 -19.08
N SER A 66 -11.77 3.26 -18.96
CA SER A 66 -10.68 3.46 -19.93
C SER A 66 -9.41 4.03 -19.29
N LEU A 67 -8.25 3.67 -19.85
CA LEU A 67 -6.94 4.24 -19.50
C LEU A 67 -6.79 5.62 -20.17
N ASN A 68 -7.43 6.66 -19.61
CA ASN A 68 -7.30 8.01 -20.15
C ASN A 68 -5.98 8.64 -19.71
N PHE A 69 -4.90 8.38 -20.43
CA PHE A 69 -3.62 9.05 -20.19
C PHE A 69 -3.50 10.34 -21.01
N PRO A 70 -3.02 11.46 -20.42
CA PRO A 70 -2.68 11.65 -19.00
C PRO A 70 -3.92 11.93 -18.15
N VAL A 71 -4.05 11.24 -17.02
CA VAL A 71 -5.15 11.52 -16.07
C VAL A 71 -4.75 12.74 -15.24
N SER A 72 -5.49 13.84 -15.38
CA SER A 72 -5.39 14.96 -14.43
C SER A 72 -6.09 14.56 -13.13
N LYS A 73 -5.31 14.29 -12.10
CA LYS A 73 -5.76 13.93 -10.76
C LYS A 73 -5.63 15.14 -9.84
N LYS A 74 -6.53 15.28 -8.86
CA LYS A 74 -6.51 16.40 -7.90
C LYS A 74 -5.26 16.37 -7.03
N TYR A 75 -4.87 15.18 -6.57
CA TYR A 75 -3.71 15.00 -5.70
C TYR A 75 -2.54 14.45 -6.51
N PHE A 76 -1.36 15.02 -6.30
CA PHE A 76 -0.12 14.49 -6.86
C PHE A 76 0.32 13.25 -6.08
N LEU A 77 0.29 13.31 -4.76
CA LEU A 77 0.78 12.27 -3.87
C LEU A 77 -0.17 12.08 -2.69
N ALA A 78 -0.55 10.83 -2.42
CA ALA A 78 -1.33 10.49 -1.24
C ALA A 78 -0.69 9.37 -0.41
N PHE A 79 -0.80 9.52 0.90
CA PHE A 79 -0.58 8.50 1.91
C PHE A 79 -1.60 8.67 3.01
N LYS A 80 -2.30 7.59 3.34
CA LYS A 80 -3.19 7.51 4.49
C LYS A 80 -2.88 6.21 5.22
N GLY A 81 -2.28 6.30 6.41
CA GLY A 81 -1.80 5.09 7.09
C GLY A 81 -1.55 5.23 8.59
N LYS A 82 -0.99 4.17 9.20
CA LYS A 82 -0.69 4.12 10.64
C LYS A 82 0.69 4.71 10.96
N ARG A 83 0.76 5.57 11.97
CA ARG A 83 2.00 6.07 12.57
C ARG A 83 2.30 5.29 13.84
N TYR A 84 3.40 4.55 13.83
CA TYR A 84 3.90 3.89 15.04
C TYR A 84 4.65 4.95 15.86
N VAL A 85 4.10 5.34 17.01
CA VAL A 85 4.72 6.36 17.88
C VAL A 85 6.02 5.85 18.51
N HIS A 86 6.15 4.53 18.66
CA HIS A 86 7.28 3.84 19.26
C HIS A 86 7.69 2.61 18.40
N GLY A 87 8.89 2.09 18.65
CA GLY A 87 9.41 0.89 18.01
C GLY A 87 10.26 1.16 16.76
N ILE A 88 10.98 0.13 16.30
CA ILE A 88 11.92 0.23 15.18
C ILE A 88 11.18 0.65 13.91
N GLY A 89 11.62 1.76 13.30
CA GLY A 89 11.03 2.34 12.09
C GLY A 89 9.93 3.39 12.34
N SER A 90 9.68 3.78 13.60
CA SER A 90 8.75 4.86 13.95
C SER A 90 9.17 6.20 13.34
N GLU A 91 10.47 6.52 13.35
CA GLU A 91 11.02 7.81 12.92
C GLU A 91 10.68 8.15 11.46
N THR A 92 10.86 7.20 10.54
CA THR A 92 10.60 7.42 9.11
C THR A 92 9.12 7.70 8.82
N ARG A 93 8.19 7.04 9.52
CA ARG A 93 6.76 7.34 9.38
C ARG A 93 6.40 8.64 10.10
N ASN A 94 7.12 8.95 11.16
CA ASN A 94 6.91 10.18 11.92
C ASN A 94 7.25 11.42 11.09
N SER A 95 8.25 11.34 10.20
CA SER A 95 8.68 12.46 9.36
C SER A 95 7.75 12.78 8.18
N LEU A 96 6.79 11.91 7.84
CA LEU A 96 5.94 12.08 6.65
C LEU A 96 5.07 13.35 6.69
N TYR A 97 4.69 13.82 7.88
CA TYR A 97 3.91 15.05 8.04
C TYR A 97 4.62 16.30 7.48
N HIS A 98 5.97 16.34 7.48
CA HIS A 98 6.71 17.47 6.93
C HIS A 98 6.53 17.65 5.43
N LEU A 99 6.14 16.57 4.74
CA LEU A 99 5.89 16.57 3.31
C LEU A 99 4.42 16.87 2.99
N HIS A 100 3.54 16.86 3.98
CA HIS A 100 2.13 17.20 3.81
C HIS A 100 1.97 18.70 3.57
N ASN A 101 1.24 19.08 2.52
CA ASN A 101 1.03 20.49 2.15
C ASN A 101 -0.44 20.91 2.08
N GLU A 102 -1.37 20.05 2.51
CA GLU A 102 -2.83 20.28 2.49
C GLU A 102 -3.45 20.60 1.12
N LYS A 103 -2.69 20.52 0.03
CA LYS A 103 -3.11 20.91 -1.33
C LYS A 103 -3.18 19.70 -2.25
N ASP A 104 -2.03 19.24 -2.69
CA ASP A 104 -1.85 18.16 -3.67
C ASP A 104 -0.93 17.04 -3.15
N VAL A 105 -0.27 17.25 -2.02
CA VAL A 105 0.49 16.23 -1.27
C VAL A 105 -0.19 15.97 0.06
N VAL A 106 -0.95 14.88 0.14
CA VAL A 106 -1.72 14.48 1.31
C VAL A 106 -1.03 13.31 2.00
N LEU A 107 -0.40 13.54 3.15
CA LEU A 107 0.31 12.50 3.90
C LEU A 107 -0.20 12.48 5.34
N VAL A 108 -1.33 11.83 5.54
CA VAL A 108 -2.06 11.84 6.81
C VAL A 108 -1.91 10.51 7.53
N THR A 109 -1.77 10.57 8.85
CA THR A 109 -1.50 9.37 9.63
C THR A 109 -2.36 9.27 10.87
N THR A 110 -2.66 8.03 11.29
CA THR A 110 -3.34 7.77 12.55
C THR A 110 -2.44 7.03 13.54
N CYS A 111 -2.45 7.48 14.78
CA CYS A 111 -1.87 6.76 15.92
C CYS A 111 -2.85 5.75 16.54
N ARG A 112 -4.12 5.69 16.12
CA ARG A 112 -5.16 4.79 16.68
C ARG A 112 -4.96 3.34 16.19
N HIS A 113 -3.92 2.67 16.67
CA HIS A 113 -3.66 1.26 16.33
C HIS A 113 -2.92 0.50 17.44
N GLY A 114 -3.25 -0.79 17.59
CA GLY A 114 -2.77 -1.60 18.70
C GLY A 114 -3.57 -1.36 19.98
N LYS A 115 -3.32 -2.15 21.03
CA LYS A 115 -4.08 -2.09 22.29
C LYS A 115 -3.67 -0.90 23.17
N SER A 116 -2.38 -0.57 23.18
CA SER A 116 -1.79 0.47 24.05
C SER A 116 -1.65 1.83 23.38
N TRP A 117 -2.35 2.10 22.28
CA TRP A 117 -2.16 3.37 21.56
C TRP A 117 -2.50 4.60 22.40
N LYS A 118 -3.48 4.48 23.30
CA LYS A 118 -3.88 5.57 24.21
C LYS A 118 -2.79 5.91 25.22
N GLU A 119 -2.09 4.88 25.70
CA GLU A 119 -1.00 5.01 26.67
C GLU A 119 0.27 5.58 26.01
N LEU A 120 0.48 5.24 24.73
CA LEU A 120 1.67 5.58 23.95
C LEU A 120 1.43 6.78 23.03
N LYS A 121 0.37 7.53 23.29
CA LYS A 121 0.01 8.74 22.56
C LYS A 121 0.99 9.86 22.89
N ASP A 122 1.50 10.52 21.85
CA ASP A 122 2.26 11.77 21.98
C ASP A 122 1.38 13.01 21.73
N GLU A 123 1.99 14.18 21.80
CA GLU A 123 1.32 15.48 21.70
C GLU A 123 0.65 15.71 20.33
N ARG A 124 1.22 15.18 19.24
CA ARG A 124 0.69 15.38 17.86
C ARG A 124 -0.46 14.45 17.50
N CYS A 125 -0.65 13.36 18.24
CA CYS A 125 -1.59 12.30 17.89
C CYS A 125 -3.06 12.78 17.78
N ASP A 126 -3.49 13.81 18.50
CA ASP A 126 -4.85 14.36 18.32
C ASP A 126 -5.00 15.08 16.98
N GLU A 127 -4.06 15.96 16.65
CA GLU A 127 -4.01 16.69 15.38
C GLU A 127 -3.88 15.72 14.20
N ASP A 128 -2.96 14.76 14.28
CA ASP A 128 -2.76 13.71 13.28
C ASP A 128 -4.08 12.95 13.02
N ASN A 129 -4.83 12.59 14.07
CA ASN A 129 -6.11 11.91 13.91
C ASN A 129 -7.22 12.80 13.33
N MET A 130 -7.27 14.07 13.73
CA MET A 130 -8.23 15.02 13.16
C MET A 130 -8.01 15.18 11.66
N GLU A 131 -6.75 15.37 11.24
CA GLU A 131 -6.40 15.43 9.81
C GLU A 131 -6.66 14.12 9.11
N TYR A 132 -6.31 12.99 9.72
CA TYR A 132 -6.59 11.68 9.17
C TYR A 132 -8.08 11.49 8.88
N ASP A 133 -8.97 11.92 9.77
CA ASP A 133 -10.42 11.74 9.63
C ASP A 133 -11.04 12.67 8.54
N ARG A 134 -10.34 13.74 8.11
CA ARG A 134 -10.80 14.64 7.03
C ARG A 134 -10.72 14.03 5.63
N PHE A 135 -9.86 13.03 5.42
CA PHE A 135 -9.63 12.45 4.10
C PHE A 135 -10.23 11.06 3.98
N ASP A 136 -11.03 10.83 2.94
CA ASP A 136 -11.52 9.50 2.61
C ASP A 136 -10.45 8.69 1.84
N TYR A 137 -10.29 7.42 2.20
CA TYR A 137 -9.25 6.56 1.61
C TYR A 137 -9.53 6.23 0.15
N GLU A 138 -10.78 5.91 -0.18
CA GLU A 138 -11.17 5.52 -1.54
C GLU A 138 -11.08 6.72 -2.48
N LEU A 139 -11.50 7.90 -2.02
CA LEU A 139 -11.37 9.15 -2.76
C LEU A 139 -9.91 9.53 -3.01
N LEU A 140 -9.03 9.35 -2.01
CA LEU A 140 -7.59 9.56 -2.20
C LEU A 140 -7.02 8.60 -3.25
N LEU A 141 -7.32 7.29 -3.17
CA LEU A 141 -6.85 6.32 -4.15
C LEU A 141 -7.31 6.64 -5.57
N GLN A 142 -8.57 7.04 -5.72
CA GLN A 142 -9.14 7.35 -7.04
C GLN A 142 -8.61 8.66 -7.61
N ASN A 143 -8.26 9.63 -6.77
CA ASN A 143 -7.95 11.00 -7.20
C ASN A 143 -6.49 11.41 -6.99
N SER A 144 -5.58 10.44 -6.83
CA SER A 144 -4.14 10.69 -6.70
C SER A 144 -3.36 10.14 -7.89
N THR A 145 -2.31 10.85 -8.30
CA THR A 145 -1.34 10.36 -9.30
C THR A 145 -0.45 9.27 -8.70
N PHE A 146 0.07 9.50 -7.49
CA PHE A 146 0.90 8.54 -6.76
C PHE A 146 0.29 8.23 -5.40
N CYS A 147 0.32 6.95 -5.02
CA CYS A 147 -0.06 6.49 -3.69
C CYS A 147 1.12 5.78 -3.03
N LEU A 148 1.54 6.24 -1.85
CA LEU A 148 2.55 5.53 -1.06
C LEU A 148 1.89 4.38 -0.32
N VAL A 149 2.44 3.18 -0.51
CA VAL A 149 2.04 1.99 0.25
C VAL A 149 3.26 1.52 1.02
N PRO A 150 3.28 1.65 2.36
CA PRO A 150 4.42 1.22 3.14
C PRO A 150 4.49 -0.30 3.10
N ARG A 151 5.70 -0.85 2.94
CA ARG A 151 5.93 -2.28 3.10
C ARG A 151 5.41 -2.71 4.47
N GLY A 152 4.48 -3.67 4.48
CA GLY A 152 4.05 -4.34 5.70
C GLY A 152 5.25 -4.99 6.39
N ARG A 153 5.15 -5.13 7.72
CA ARG A 153 5.98 -6.09 8.45
C ARG A 153 5.27 -7.42 8.45
#